data_AF-A0A494W631-F1
#
_entry.id   AF-A0A494W631-F1
#
_cell.length_a   1.000
_cell.length_b   1.000
_cell.length_c   1.000
_cell.angle_alpha   90.00
_cell.angle_beta   90.00
_cell.angle_gamma   90.00
#
_symmetry.space_group_name_H-M   'P 1'
#
loop_
_entity.id
_entity.type
_entity.pdbx_description
1 polymer ?
#
loop_
_entity_poly.entity_id
_entity_poly.type
_entity_poly.pdbx_seq_one_letter_code
_entity_poly.pdbx_strand_id
1 'polypeptide(L)'
;MGSFTDLEVWKKARAFRNNIAELVKAFPPEEKYRLTDQIIRSSRSIGNNIAEGHGRFHYLDASKFLVNARGSAAESIDHLFIAFDNELINQDTLDSLSKDCEECMRMINGYISYLKKQTEH
;
A
#
# COMPACT_ATOMS: atom_id res chain seq x y z
N MET A 1 -22.82 4.40 5.77
CA MET A 1 -21.35 4.30 5.58
C MET A 1 -21.01 5.10 4.34
N GLY A 2 -20.02 5.99 4.37
CA GLY A 2 -19.52 6.66 3.17
C GLY A 2 -18.90 5.66 2.19
N SER A 3 -18.48 6.11 1.01
CA SER A 3 -17.76 5.23 0.07
C SER A 3 -16.35 4.96 0.59
N PHE A 4 -15.76 3.81 0.26
CA PHE A 4 -14.34 3.56 0.55
C PHE A 4 -13.43 4.62 -0.12
N THR A 5 -13.90 5.24 -1.20
CA THR A 5 -13.20 6.31 -1.90
C THR A 5 -13.07 7.60 -1.08
N ASP A 6 -13.88 7.74 -0.03
CA ASP A 6 -13.85 8.90 0.86
C ASP A 6 -12.79 8.75 1.97
N LEU A 7 -12.33 7.52 2.23
CA LEU A 7 -11.33 7.22 3.24
C LEU A 7 -9.98 7.86 2.89
N GLU A 8 -9.44 8.67 3.81
CA GLU A 8 -8.12 9.29 3.64
C GLU A 8 -7.00 8.24 3.47
N VAL A 9 -7.09 7.11 4.18
CA VAL A 9 -6.13 6.00 4.03
C VAL A 9 -6.16 5.40 2.62
N TRP A 10 -7.34 5.32 2.00
CA TRP A 10 -7.46 4.85 0.62
C TRP A 10 -6.93 5.87 -0.38
N LYS A 11 -7.20 7.16 -0.17
CA LYS A 11 -6.68 8.24 -1.03
C LYS A 11 -5.15 8.28 -1.01
N LYS A 12 -4.53 8.14 0.18
CA LYS A 12 -3.07 8.04 0.32
C LYS A 12 -2.52 6.79 -0.40
N ALA A 13 -3.13 5.62 -0.20
CA ALA A 13 -2.74 4.40 -0.92
C ALA A 13 -2.89 4.54 -2.44
N ARG A 14 -3.93 5.24 -2.92
CA ARG A 14 -4.13 5.54 -4.34
C ARG A 14 -3.04 6.47 -4.90
N ALA A 15 -2.63 7.48 -4.14
CA ALA A 15 -1.52 8.35 -4.55
C ALA A 15 -0.22 7.54 -4.62
N PHE A 16 0.09 6.75 -3.60
CA PHE A 16 1.27 5.90 -3.57
C PHE A 16 1.35 4.94 -4.78
N ARG A 17 0.30 4.17 -5.07
CA ARG A 17 0.30 3.24 -6.23
C ARG A 17 0.42 3.95 -7.58
N ASN A 18 -0.03 5.21 -7.68
CA ASN A 18 0.14 6.01 -8.89
C ASN A 18 1.60 6.46 -9.06
N ASN A 19 2.25 6.87 -7.96
CA ASN A 19 3.68 7.20 -7.96
C ASN A 19 4.54 5.99 -8.34
N ILE A 20 4.21 4.80 -7.83
CA ILE A 20 4.87 3.55 -8.25
C ILE A 20 4.65 3.26 -9.74
N ALA A 21 3.43 3.43 -10.24
CA ALA A 21 3.13 3.21 -11.65
C ALA A 21 3.86 4.19 -12.59
N GLU A 22 4.19 5.39 -12.10
CA GLU A 22 5.04 6.34 -12.82
C GLU A 22 6.52 5.94 -12.75
N LEU A 23 7.02 5.62 -11.55
CA LEU A 23 8.41 5.23 -11.29
C LEU A 23 8.89 4.12 -12.24
N VAL A 24 8.12 3.04 -12.31
CA VAL A 24 8.50 1.84 -13.07
C VAL A 24 8.52 2.04 -14.59
N LYS A 25 8.04 3.18 -15.11
CA LYS A 25 8.20 3.51 -16.54
C LYS A 25 9.64 3.80 -16.91
N ALA A 26 10.47 4.19 -15.94
CA ALA A 26 11.90 4.41 -16.14
C ALA A 26 12.71 3.11 -16.03
N PHE A 27 12.09 2.01 -15.60
CA PHE A 27 12.80 0.74 -15.44
C PHE A 27 13.11 0.11 -16.80
N PRO A 28 14.23 -0.61 -16.90
CA PRO A 28 14.65 -1.24 -18.14
C PRO A 28 13.72 -2.44 -18.48
N PRO A 29 13.47 -2.74 -19.77
CA PRO A 29 12.42 -3.69 -20.19
C PRO A 29 12.54 -5.11 -19.61
N GLU A 30 13.74 -5.56 -19.27
CA GLU A 30 13.99 -6.87 -18.64
C GLU A 30 13.35 -7.00 -17.25
N GLU A 31 13.15 -5.88 -16.55
CA GLU A 31 12.50 -5.85 -15.24
C GLU A 31 10.97 -5.97 -15.30
N LYS A 32 10.38 -5.94 -16.50
CA LYS A 32 8.92 -5.93 -16.72
C LYS A 32 8.22 -7.07 -15.99
N TYR A 33 8.74 -8.29 -16.08
CA TYR A 33 8.17 -9.49 -15.44
C TYR A 33 8.89 -9.89 -14.14
N ARG A 34 9.79 -9.02 -13.67
CA ARG A 34 10.55 -9.18 -12.42
C ARG A 34 10.04 -8.13 -11.42
N LEU A 35 10.86 -7.14 -11.10
CA LEU A 35 10.53 -6.17 -10.06
C LEU A 35 9.35 -5.26 -10.44
N THR A 36 9.23 -4.89 -11.72
CA THR A 36 8.17 -3.97 -12.17
C THR A 36 6.77 -4.50 -11.86
N ASP A 37 6.50 -5.75 -12.23
CA ASP A 37 5.19 -6.37 -11.99
C ASP A 37 4.96 -6.63 -10.49
N GLN A 38 6.00 -7.02 -9.74
CA GLN A 38 5.93 -7.24 -8.29
C GLN A 38 5.58 -5.96 -7.52
N ILE A 39 6.27 -4.84 -7.78
CA ILE A 39 6.03 -3.57 -7.08
C ILE A 39 4.70 -2.93 -7.47
N ILE A 40 4.27 -3.06 -8.74
CA ILE A 40 2.93 -2.63 -9.17
C ILE A 40 1.84 -3.41 -8.43
N ARG A 41 1.98 -4.74 -8.31
CA ARG A 41 0.96 -5.57 -7.64
C ARG A 41 0.89 -5.30 -6.15
N SER A 42 2.02 -5.29 -5.46
CA SER A 42 2.07 -5.03 -4.01
C SER A 42 1.51 -3.64 -3.67
N SER A 43 1.91 -2.59 -4.41
CA SER A 43 1.39 -1.23 -4.18
C SER A 43 -0.12 -1.09 -4.43
N ARG A 44 -0.66 -1.73 -5.49
CA ARG A 44 -2.11 -1.75 -5.75
C ARG A 44 -2.88 -2.53 -4.69
N SER A 45 -2.30 -3.62 -4.19
CA SER A 45 -2.90 -4.50 -3.19
C SER A 45 -3.27 -3.76 -1.89
N ILE A 46 -2.50 -2.73 -1.50
CA ILE A 46 -2.80 -1.88 -0.33
C ILE A 46 -4.21 -1.29 -0.45
N GLY A 47 -4.47 -0.57 -1.54
CA GLY A 47 -5.77 0.07 -1.79
C GLY A 47 -6.89 -0.94 -2.04
N ASN A 48 -6.60 -2.06 -2.69
CA ASN A 48 -7.58 -3.13 -2.94
C ASN A 48 -8.08 -3.74 -1.64
N ASN A 49 -7.17 -4.08 -0.72
CA ASN A 49 -7.52 -4.62 0.58
C ASN A 49 -8.27 -3.60 1.46
N ILE A 50 -7.94 -2.31 1.40
CA ILE A 50 -8.72 -1.27 2.10
C ILE A 50 -10.17 -1.23 1.58
N ALA A 51 -10.36 -1.24 0.27
CA ALA A 51 -11.68 -1.22 -0.34
C ALA A 51 -12.48 -2.49 0.01
N GLU A 52 -11.85 -3.66 -0.05
CA GLU A 52 -12.47 -4.94 0.27
C GLU A 52 -12.84 -5.04 1.76
N GLY A 53 -11.95 -4.58 2.65
CA GLY A 53 -12.22 -4.51 4.09
C GLY A 53 -13.38 -3.58 4.43
N HIS A 54 -13.43 -2.39 3.81
CA HIS A 54 -14.53 -1.45 3.98
C HIS A 54 -15.89 -2.02 3.52
N GLY A 55 -15.89 -2.93 2.53
CA GLY A 55 -17.10 -3.61 2.06
C GLY A 55 -17.60 -4.75 2.96
N ARG A 56 -16.92 -5.09 4.06
CA ARG A 56 -17.34 -6.17 4.97
C ARG A 56 -18.37 -5.70 5.99
N PHE A 57 -19.31 -6.60 6.32
CA PHE A 57 -20.36 -6.35 7.31
C PHE A 57 -19.85 -6.40 8.76
N HIS A 58 -18.85 -7.22 9.05
CA HIS A 58 -18.30 -7.39 10.40
C HIS A 58 -16.92 -6.74 10.54
N TYR A 59 -16.73 -5.99 11.63
CA TYR A 59 -15.48 -5.28 11.91
C TYR A 59 -14.25 -6.21 12.04
N LEU A 60 -14.42 -7.41 12.60
CA LEU A 60 -13.35 -8.41 12.67
C LEU A 60 -12.90 -8.88 11.28
N ASP A 61 -13.84 -9.08 10.36
CA ASP A 61 -13.52 -9.48 9.00
C ASP A 61 -12.91 -8.32 8.21
N ALA A 62 -13.43 -7.10 8.38
CA ALA A 62 -12.84 -5.89 7.82
C ALA A 62 -11.38 -5.72 8.27
N SER A 63 -11.08 -5.97 9.56
CA SER A 63 -9.72 -5.86 10.10
C SER A 63 -8.73 -6.84 9.47
N LYS A 64 -9.16 -8.03 9.03
CA LYS A 64 -8.27 -9.00 8.37
C LYS A 64 -7.74 -8.44 7.04
N PHE A 65 -8.61 -7.80 6.26
CA PHE A 65 -8.19 -7.13 5.01
C PHE A 65 -7.23 -5.97 5.29
N LEU A 66 -7.45 -5.19 6.34
CA LEU A 66 -6.51 -4.13 6.69
C LEU A 66 -5.13 -4.66 7.14
N VAL A 67 -5.08 -5.82 7.79
CA VAL A 67 -3.81 -6.51 8.09
C VAL A 67 -3.10 -6.92 6.80
N ASN A 68 -3.83 -7.42 5.80
CA ASN A 68 -3.27 -7.71 4.49
C ASN A 68 -2.78 -6.44 3.77
N ALA A 69 -3.53 -5.33 3.86
CA ALA A 69 -3.11 -4.04 3.31
C ALA A 69 -1.78 -3.58 3.92
N ARG A 70 -1.61 -3.74 5.24
CA ARG A 70 -0.35 -3.47 5.94
C ARG A 70 0.78 -4.39 5.48
N GLY A 71 0.49 -5.67 5.25
CA GLY A 71 1.44 -6.63 4.69
C GLY A 71 1.93 -6.21 3.30
N SER A 72 1.02 -5.85 2.40
CA SER A 72 1.37 -5.35 1.06
C SER A 72 2.13 -4.02 1.07
N ALA A 73 1.94 -3.18 2.09
CA ALA A 73 2.73 -1.97 2.28
C ALA A 73 4.19 -2.30 2.66
N ALA A 74 4.39 -3.23 3.60
CA ALA A 74 5.74 -3.70 3.93
C ALA A 74 6.44 -4.35 2.73
N GLU A 75 5.72 -5.17 1.95
CA GLU A 75 6.21 -5.76 0.71
C GLU A 75 6.55 -4.69 -0.34
N SER A 76 5.78 -3.61 -0.44
CA SER A 76 6.08 -2.50 -1.36
C SER A 76 7.36 -1.78 -0.98
N ILE A 77 7.63 -1.61 0.32
CA ILE A 77 8.88 -1.01 0.83
C ILE A 77 10.06 -1.93 0.50
N ASP A 78 9.94 -3.25 0.72
CA ASP A 78 10.97 -4.21 0.37
C ASP A 78 11.32 -4.16 -1.13
N HIS A 79 10.31 -4.09 -2.01
CA HIS A 79 10.54 -3.90 -3.44
C HIS A 79 11.22 -2.57 -3.80
N LEU A 80 11.02 -1.49 -3.02
CA LEU A 80 11.76 -0.24 -3.20
C LEU A 80 13.24 -0.41 -2.85
N PHE A 81 13.55 -1.15 -1.78
CA PHE A 81 14.94 -1.49 -1.46
C PHE A 81 15.59 -2.35 -2.54
N ILE A 82 14.88 -3.35 -3.07
CA ILE A 82 15.37 -4.15 -4.21
C ILE A 82 15.63 -3.26 -5.44
N ALA A 83 14.77 -2.26 -5.70
CA ALA A 83 15.00 -1.31 -6.79
C ALA A 83 16.27 -0.48 -6.57
N PHE A 84 16.52 -0.07 -5.33
CA PHE A 84 17.72 0.69 -4.95
C PHE A 84 18.99 -0.17 -5.07
N ASP A 85 18.97 -1.39 -4.54
CA ASP A 85 20.10 -2.33 -4.59
C ASP A 85 20.47 -2.71 -6.03
N ASN A 86 19.49 -2.72 -6.94
CA ASN A 86 19.68 -2.94 -8.37
C ASN A 86 20.00 -1.65 -9.14
N GLU A 87 20.27 -0.55 -8.45
CA GLU A 87 20.61 0.77 -9.03
C GLU A 87 19.53 1.34 -9.99
N LEU A 88 18.27 0.91 -9.84
CA LEU A 88 17.13 1.37 -10.63
C LEU A 88 16.56 2.71 -10.12
N ILE A 89 16.82 3.03 -8.85
CA ILE A 89 16.43 4.28 -8.21
C ILE A 89 17.56 4.80 -7.33
N ASN A 90 17.55 6.10 -7.03
CA ASN A 90 18.50 6.73 -6.11
C ASN A 90 17.96 6.80 -4.67
N GLN A 91 18.82 7.21 -3.73
CA GLN A 91 18.46 7.32 -2.31
C GLN A 91 17.28 8.28 -2.08
N ASP A 92 17.25 9.43 -2.76
CA ASP A 92 16.17 10.41 -2.61
C ASP A 92 14.80 9.83 -2.99
N THR A 93 14.76 9.01 -4.05
CA THR A 93 13.55 8.32 -4.52
C THR A 93 13.12 7.24 -3.53
N LEU A 94 14.08 6.45 -3.02
CA LEU A 94 13.85 5.44 -1.99
C LEU A 94 13.25 6.08 -0.73
N ASP A 95 13.87 7.13 -0.21
CA ASP A 95 13.44 7.82 1.02
C ASP A 95 12.06 8.43 0.85
N SER A 96 11.81 9.11 -0.28
CA SER A 96 10.52 9.76 -0.55
C SER A 96 9.38 8.74 -0.63
N LEU A 97 9.56 7.65 -1.40
CA LEU A 97 8.49 6.67 -1.60
C LEU A 97 8.29 5.76 -0.39
N SER A 98 9.37 5.44 0.34
CA SER A 98 9.27 4.69 1.60
C SER A 98 8.49 5.49 2.63
N LYS A 99 8.77 6.79 2.78
CA LYS A 99 8.02 7.68 3.67
C LYS A 99 6.53 7.75 3.33
N ASP A 100 6.19 7.82 2.05
CA ASP A 100 4.80 7.78 1.59
C ASP A 100 4.10 6.45 1.94
N CYS A 101 4.81 5.33 1.79
CA CYS A 101 4.30 4.01 2.12
C CYS A 101 4.15 3.80 3.64
N GLU A 102 5.11 4.26 4.44
CA GLU A 102 5.06 4.25 5.91
C GLU A 102 3.89 5.08 6.44
N GLU A 103 3.58 6.21 5.80
CA GLU A 103 2.36 6.96 6.11
C GLU A 103 1.09 6.16 5.83
N CYS A 104 1.03 5.42 4.72
CA CYS A 104 -0.07 4.47 4.49
C CYS A 104 -0.16 3.45 5.63
N MET A 105 0.96 2.86 6.06
CA MET A 105 0.99 1.89 7.17
C MET A 105 0.47 2.50 8.48
N ARG A 106 0.88 3.73 8.83
CA ARG A 106 0.38 4.44 10.03
C ARG A 106 -1.13 4.63 9.97
N MET A 107 -1.67 5.05 8.82
CA MET A 107 -3.10 5.25 8.64
C MET A 107 -3.89 3.93 8.68
N ILE A 108 -3.34 2.85 8.10
CA ILE A 108 -3.93 1.51 8.17
C ILE A 108 -4.00 1.02 9.62
N ASN A 109 -2.94 1.21 10.40
CA ASN A 109 -2.93 0.86 11.82
C ASN A 109 -4.01 1.63 12.59
N GLY A 110 -4.14 2.94 12.33
CA GLY A 110 -5.21 3.76 12.92
C GLY A 110 -6.61 3.21 12.59
N TYR A 111 -6.82 2.77 11.35
CA TYR A 111 -8.10 2.19 10.94
C TYR A 111 -8.36 0.83 11.59
N ILE A 112 -7.35 -0.04 11.70
CA ILE A 112 -7.45 -1.31 12.44
C ILE A 112 -7.83 -1.06 13.90
N SER A 113 -7.15 -0.12 14.57
CA SER A 113 -7.43 0.24 15.96
C SER A 113 -8.85 0.79 16.14
N TYR A 114 -9.34 1.60 15.19
CA TYR A 114 -10.72 2.07 15.19
C TYR A 114 -11.71 0.90 15.12
N LEU A 115 -11.54 -0.02 14.17
CA LEU A 115 -12.44 -1.16 14.00
C LEU A 115 -12.47 -2.08 15.22
N LYS A 116 -11.33 -2.34 15.86
CA LYS A 116 -11.25 -3.15 17.08
C LYS A 116 -12.06 -2.55 18.23
N LYS A 117 -12.01 -1.23 18.43
CA LYS A 117 -12.82 -0.56 19.46
C LYS A 117 -14.33 -0.72 19.23
N GLN A 118 -14.75 -0.82 17.98
CA GLN A 118 -16.16 -1.04 17.62
C GLN A 118 -16.63 -2.49 17.86
N THR A 119 -15.72 -3.44 18.12
CA THR A 119 -16.07 -4.82 18.47
C THR A 119 -16.18 -5.06 19.98
N GLU A 120 -15.70 -4.11 20.79
CA GLU A 120 -15.69 -4.18 22.26
C GLU A 120 -16.93 -3.52 22.88
N HIS A 121 -17.81 -2.92 22.06
CA HIS A 121 -19.10 -2.32 22.43
C HIS A 121 -20.22 -3.04 21.68
#